data_AF-A0ABC8VSF7-F1
#
_entry.id   AF-A0ABC8VSF7-F1
#
_cell.length_a   1.000
_cell.length_b   1.000
_cell.length_c   1.000
_cell.angle_alpha   90.00
_cell.angle_beta   90.00
_cell.angle_gamma   90.00
#
_symmetry.space_group_name_H-M   'P 1'
#
loop_
_entity.id
_entity.type
_entity.pdbx_description
1 polymer ?
#
loop_
_entity_poly.entity_id
_entity_poly.type
_entity_poly.pdbx_seq_one_letter_code
_entity_poly.pdbx_strand_id
1 'polypeptide(L)'
;MCSSSHWTSRPSPATRGPCWTDFLAEYYRDIEQFPVRAAGLEPGRLPEAARERCEPMEDILDGVRRDILPSLTHWQSPSFFPANAGDMLSSGLNVMPFTWAASPAAAELEGVVVDWMASLLGLPRRFLFSGGGGGVLQGTTPSTLTAALSTDPEYLKNLGAAGRSAVDYKDWQLALSRRFLAVKIWVVLRARIRRHVASAKWFEAADRRFEVVAPRKLSLVCFRLRPRFPGDDAAVDDVNRRLLAAVIASGRAFMTHFVVNGKFVLRLAVGGSMTELRHVRDVWELLQEKADEVLESCRSITAP
;
A
#
# COMPACT_ATOMS: atom_id res chain seq x y z
N MET A 1 -0.93 44.63 21.33
CA MET A 1 0.01 43.56 21.74
C MET A 1 -0.81 42.40 22.26
N CYS A 2 -1.04 41.37 21.44
CA CYS A 2 -1.81 40.19 21.83
C CYS A 2 -0.80 39.08 22.18
N SER A 3 -0.80 38.64 23.43
CA SER A 3 0.15 37.66 23.98
C SER A 3 -0.19 36.25 23.51
N SER A 4 0.78 35.63 22.85
CA SER A 4 0.77 34.24 22.40
C SER A 4 1.15 33.30 23.55
N SER A 5 0.19 32.71 24.26
CA SER A 5 0.50 31.65 25.24
C SER A 5 -0.72 30.81 25.66
N HIS A 6 -1.35 30.07 24.74
CA HIS A 6 -2.46 29.13 25.07
C HIS A 6 -2.33 27.73 24.42
N TRP A 7 -1.13 27.33 23.98
CA TRP A 7 -0.91 26.02 23.31
C TRP A 7 0.28 25.22 23.89
N THR A 8 0.52 25.27 25.19
CA THR A 8 1.65 24.55 25.82
C THR A 8 1.27 23.74 27.06
N SER A 9 0.18 22.97 26.98
CA SER A 9 0.01 21.82 27.87
C SER A 9 -0.43 20.60 27.08
N ARG A 10 0.54 19.68 26.83
CA ARG A 10 0.18 18.29 26.55
C ARG A 10 -0.41 17.71 27.85
N PRO A 11 -1.63 17.15 27.85
CA PRO A 11 -2.12 16.45 29.02
C PRO A 11 -1.19 15.27 29.35
N SER A 12 -1.01 14.98 30.64
CA SER A 12 -0.16 13.86 31.08
C SER A 12 -0.75 12.53 30.58
N PRO A 13 0.08 11.49 30.33
CA PRO A 13 -0.38 10.20 29.83
C PRO A 13 -1.44 9.52 30.71
N ALA A 14 -1.53 9.90 31.99
CA ALA A 14 -2.36 9.23 32.99
C ALA A 14 -3.83 9.71 33.05
N THR A 15 -4.24 10.66 32.20
CA THR A 15 -5.60 11.27 32.26
C THR A 15 -6.43 11.11 30.97
N ARG A 16 -5.91 10.42 29.95
CA ARG A 16 -6.70 10.06 28.77
C ARG A 16 -7.25 8.64 28.95
N GLY A 17 -8.58 8.50 28.92
CA GLY A 17 -9.20 7.20 28.70
C GLY A 17 -8.74 6.59 27.37
N PRO A 18 -8.94 5.27 27.15
CA PRO A 18 -8.51 4.57 25.95
C PRO A 18 -8.95 5.35 24.71
N CYS A 19 -7.98 5.86 23.95
CA CYS A 19 -8.28 6.62 22.75
C CYS A 19 -7.79 5.84 21.53
N TRP A 20 -8.50 6.02 20.42
CA TRP A 20 -8.23 5.29 19.17
C TRP A 20 -6.77 5.43 18.69
N THR A 21 -6.04 6.47 19.09
CA THR A 21 -4.61 6.60 18.78
C THR A 21 -3.74 5.61 19.55
N ASP A 22 -4.06 5.33 20.82
CA ASP A 22 -3.34 4.34 21.64
C ASP A 22 -3.61 2.93 21.12
N PHE A 23 -4.89 2.65 20.77
CA PHE A 23 -5.27 1.42 20.09
C PHE A 23 -4.50 1.19 18.79
N LEU A 24 -4.40 2.21 17.93
CA LEU A 24 -3.62 2.09 16.69
C LEU A 24 -2.12 1.92 16.98
N ALA A 25 -1.58 2.61 17.99
CA ALA A 25 -0.17 2.47 18.37
C ALA A 25 0.15 1.06 18.88
N GLU A 26 -0.71 0.47 19.71
CA GLU A 26 -0.63 -0.94 20.13
C GLU A 26 -0.73 -1.87 18.93
N TYR A 27 -1.73 -1.67 18.07
CA TYR A 27 -1.91 -2.46 16.86
C TYR A 27 -0.66 -2.47 15.99
N TYR A 28 -0.04 -1.30 15.72
CA TYR A 28 1.19 -1.24 14.92
C TYR A 28 2.42 -1.81 15.63
N ARG A 29 2.45 -1.81 16.97
CA ARG A 29 3.52 -2.45 17.75
C ARG A 29 3.44 -3.97 17.64
N ASP A 30 2.22 -4.50 17.71
CA ASP A 30 1.98 -5.94 17.81
C ASP A 30 1.56 -6.57 16.46
N ILE A 31 1.55 -5.81 15.37
CA ILE A 31 1.07 -6.25 14.06
C ILE A 31 1.80 -7.50 13.52
N GLU A 32 3.06 -7.68 13.89
CA GLU A 32 3.89 -8.85 13.51
C GLU A 32 3.41 -10.15 14.16
N GLN A 33 2.62 -10.08 15.24
CA GLN A 33 2.06 -11.24 15.94
C GLN A 33 0.84 -11.83 15.22
N PHE A 34 0.18 -11.04 14.36
CA PHE A 34 -0.97 -11.51 13.58
C PHE A 34 -0.51 -12.22 12.30
N PRO A 35 -1.23 -13.27 11.85
CA PRO A 35 -0.95 -13.88 10.55
C PRO A 35 -1.16 -12.83 9.44
N VAL A 36 -0.25 -12.76 8.48
CA VAL A 36 -0.31 -11.72 7.43
C VAL A 36 -1.62 -11.78 6.65
N ARG A 37 -2.09 -13.00 6.34
CA ARG A 37 -3.39 -13.26 5.73
C ARG A 37 -4.38 -13.70 6.80
N ALA A 38 -5.61 -13.20 6.72
CA ALA A 38 -6.71 -13.60 7.61
C ALA A 38 -6.81 -15.13 7.74
N ALA A 39 -6.98 -15.61 8.96
CA ALA A 39 -7.16 -17.02 9.25
C ALA A 39 -8.67 -17.36 9.23
N GLY A 40 -9.06 -18.38 8.46
CA GLY A 40 -10.46 -18.81 8.32
C GLY A 40 -11.29 -17.86 7.46
N LEU A 41 -11.44 -18.20 6.18
CA LEU A 41 -12.15 -17.40 5.16
C LEU A 41 -13.68 -17.57 5.19
N GLU A 42 -14.25 -17.96 6.33
CA GLU A 42 -15.68 -18.25 6.44
C GLU A 42 -16.51 -16.96 6.48
N PRO A 43 -17.45 -16.75 5.53
CA PRO A 43 -18.33 -15.59 5.53
C PRO A 43 -19.22 -15.52 6.79
N GLY A 44 -19.67 -14.31 7.16
CA GLY A 44 -20.75 -14.13 8.16
C GLY A 44 -20.32 -13.85 9.61
N ARG A 45 -19.05 -13.48 9.86
CA ARG A 45 -18.57 -13.14 11.23
C ARG A 45 -18.95 -11.74 11.73
N LEU A 46 -19.62 -10.93 10.92
CA LEU A 46 -19.98 -9.55 11.27
C LEU A 46 -21.47 -9.45 11.62
N PRO A 47 -21.86 -8.52 12.52
CA PRO A 47 -23.26 -8.28 12.83
C PRO A 47 -24.08 -7.95 11.57
N GLU A 48 -25.25 -8.57 11.43
CA GLU A 48 -26.13 -8.38 10.26
C GLU A 48 -26.92 -7.05 10.31
N ALA A 49 -27.02 -6.42 11.48
CA ALA A 49 -27.77 -5.17 11.68
C ALA A 49 -26.97 -4.14 12.47
N ALA A 50 -27.15 -2.87 12.13
CA ALA A 50 -26.64 -1.75 12.90
C ALA A 50 -27.39 -1.64 14.24
N ARG A 51 -26.65 -1.31 15.31
CA ARG A 51 -27.25 -1.06 16.63
C ARG A 51 -27.91 0.32 16.66
N GLU A 52 -29.08 0.41 17.29
CA GLU A 52 -29.86 1.66 17.36
C GLU A 52 -29.35 2.65 18.42
N ARG A 53 -28.52 2.20 19.37
CA ARG A 53 -28.01 3.02 20.48
C ARG A 53 -26.52 3.24 20.34
N CYS A 54 -26.06 4.42 20.76
CA CYS A 54 -24.64 4.74 20.85
C CYS A 54 -23.95 3.82 21.86
N GLU A 55 -22.76 3.36 21.51
CA GLU A 55 -21.89 2.56 22.37
C GLU A 55 -20.68 3.39 22.80
N PRO A 56 -20.14 3.16 24.02
CA PRO A 56 -18.85 3.69 24.42
C PRO A 56 -17.74 3.33 23.42
N MET A 57 -16.76 4.23 23.25
CA MET A 57 -15.61 4.00 22.37
C MET A 57 -14.82 2.72 22.74
N GLU A 58 -14.76 2.41 24.03
CA GLU A 58 -14.10 1.21 24.55
C GLU A 58 -14.74 -0.07 24.01
N ASP A 59 -16.07 -0.18 24.09
CA ASP A 59 -16.83 -1.31 23.56
C ASP A 59 -16.67 -1.47 22.04
N ILE A 60 -16.61 -0.35 21.31
CA ILE A 60 -16.36 -0.34 19.87
C ILE A 60 -14.95 -0.87 19.57
N LEU A 61 -13.93 -0.39 20.28
CA LEU A 61 -12.53 -0.82 20.07
C LEU A 61 -12.32 -2.29 20.47
N ASP A 62 -13.01 -2.77 21.49
CA ASP A 62 -13.02 -4.19 21.89
C ASP A 62 -13.71 -5.06 20.83
N GLY A 63 -14.83 -4.59 20.27
CA GLY A 63 -15.47 -5.22 19.12
C GLY A 63 -14.55 -5.29 17.90
N VAL A 64 -13.82 -4.20 17.60
CA VAL A 64 -12.82 -4.19 16.52
C VAL A 64 -11.72 -5.22 16.79
N ARG A 65 -11.20 -5.29 18.02
CA ARG A 65 -10.13 -6.24 18.40
C ARG A 65 -10.59 -7.70 18.25
N ARG A 66 -11.82 -8.00 18.66
CA ARG A 66 -12.38 -9.35 18.69
C ARG A 66 -12.86 -9.83 17.32
N ASP A 67 -13.62 -9.00 16.61
CA ASP A 67 -14.41 -9.44 15.45
C ASP A 67 -13.76 -9.04 14.12
N ILE A 68 -13.09 -7.88 14.08
CA ILE A 68 -12.52 -7.32 12.85
C ILE A 68 -11.08 -7.79 12.67
N LEU A 69 -10.18 -7.55 13.65
CA LEU A 69 -8.74 -7.80 13.47
C LEU A 69 -8.40 -9.22 13.02
N PRO A 70 -8.96 -10.30 13.61
CA PRO A 70 -8.63 -11.67 13.18
C PRO A 70 -9.04 -11.99 11.73
N SER A 71 -10.01 -11.23 11.21
CA SER A 71 -10.57 -11.39 9.86
C SER A 71 -9.87 -10.49 8.83
N LEU A 72 -8.90 -9.66 9.25
CA LEU A 72 -8.15 -8.81 8.33
C LEU A 72 -6.97 -9.54 7.70
N THR A 73 -6.76 -9.31 6.42
CA THR A 73 -5.40 -9.42 5.85
C THR A 73 -4.66 -8.17 6.28
N HIS A 74 -3.55 -8.31 7.02
CA HIS A 74 -2.87 -7.19 7.65
C HIS A 74 -1.94 -6.49 6.66
N TRP A 75 -2.51 -5.59 5.85
CA TRP A 75 -1.77 -4.87 4.79
C TRP A 75 -0.61 -3.99 5.29
N GLN A 76 -0.50 -3.77 6.60
CA GLN A 76 0.60 -3.01 7.20
C GLN A 76 1.65 -3.89 7.89
N SER A 77 1.43 -5.22 7.95
CA SER A 77 2.42 -6.14 8.50
C SER A 77 3.76 -5.92 7.77
N PRO A 78 4.92 -5.88 8.45
CA PRO A 78 6.20 -5.67 7.78
C PRO A 78 6.53 -6.74 6.73
N SER A 79 5.91 -7.92 6.87
CA SER A 79 5.93 -9.06 5.93
C SER A 79 4.89 -8.94 4.80
N PHE A 80 4.24 -7.78 4.69
CA PHE A 80 3.30 -7.39 3.65
C PHE A 80 3.58 -5.96 3.17
N PHE A 81 3.68 -5.77 1.86
CA PHE A 81 4.60 -4.76 1.34
C PHE A 81 4.05 -3.55 0.55
N PRO A 82 2.82 -3.03 0.70
CA PRO A 82 2.44 -1.71 0.19
C PRO A 82 2.62 -0.59 1.22
N ALA A 83 2.95 0.61 0.74
CA ALA A 83 3.17 1.79 1.58
C ALA A 83 1.86 2.54 1.88
N ASN A 84 1.57 2.83 3.15
CA ASN A 84 0.31 3.48 3.57
C ASN A 84 0.48 4.61 4.61
N ALA A 85 1.70 4.96 5.02
CA ALA A 85 1.94 6.09 5.94
C ALA A 85 1.36 7.44 5.42
N GLY A 86 1.32 7.58 4.10
CA GLY A 86 0.66 8.68 3.41
C GLY A 86 -0.83 8.82 3.71
N ASP A 87 -1.53 7.70 3.85
CA ASP A 87 -2.98 7.68 4.04
C ASP A 87 -3.39 8.13 5.44
N MET A 88 -2.58 7.80 6.45
CA MET A 88 -2.77 8.32 7.81
C MET A 88 -2.66 9.84 7.86
N LEU A 89 -1.65 10.41 7.20
CA LEU A 89 -1.48 11.87 7.14
C LEU A 89 -2.62 12.53 6.34
N SER A 90 -2.99 11.96 5.19
CA SER A 90 -4.11 12.47 4.40
C SER A 90 -5.44 12.42 5.18
N SER A 91 -5.70 11.33 5.91
CA SER A 91 -6.94 11.14 6.66
C SER A 91 -6.96 11.99 7.93
N GLY A 92 -5.82 12.17 8.59
CA GLY A 92 -5.70 13.04 9.76
C GLY A 92 -5.86 14.53 9.44
N LEU A 93 -5.38 14.97 8.27
CA LEU A 93 -5.61 16.35 7.80
C LEU A 93 -7.05 16.58 7.34
N ASN A 94 -7.71 15.53 6.82
CA ASN A 94 -9.09 15.54 6.33
C ASN A 94 -9.47 16.76 5.47
N VAL A 95 -8.52 17.27 4.68
CA VAL A 95 -8.76 18.38 3.76
C VAL A 95 -9.47 17.88 2.50
N MET A 96 -10.37 18.69 1.95
CA MET A 96 -11.05 18.42 0.68
C MET A 96 -10.57 19.42 -0.38
N PRO A 97 -9.51 19.10 -1.14
CA PRO A 97 -8.88 20.05 -2.06
C PRO A 97 -9.52 20.02 -3.45
N PHE A 98 -10.79 20.45 -3.56
CA PHE A 98 -11.53 20.44 -4.83
C PHE A 98 -11.18 21.64 -5.74
N THR A 99 -10.82 22.78 -5.17
CA THR A 99 -10.18 23.91 -5.89
C THR A 99 -8.80 24.19 -5.30
N TRP A 100 -7.98 24.94 -6.05
CA TRP A 100 -6.72 25.44 -5.50
C TRP A 100 -6.95 26.27 -4.23
N ALA A 101 -7.95 27.15 -4.20
CA ALA A 101 -8.22 27.96 -3.00
C ALA A 101 -8.68 27.12 -1.79
N ALA A 102 -9.36 25.99 -2.00
CA ALA A 102 -9.77 25.09 -0.92
C ALA A 102 -8.57 24.46 -0.21
N SER A 103 -7.47 24.18 -0.91
CA SER A 103 -6.21 23.75 -0.29
C SER A 103 -5.02 23.93 -1.25
N PRO A 104 -4.35 25.10 -1.24
CA PRO A 104 -3.28 25.41 -2.19
C PRO A 104 -2.12 24.39 -2.15
N ALA A 105 -1.71 24.01 -0.94
CA ALA A 105 -0.65 23.03 -0.72
C ALA A 105 -0.99 21.66 -1.31
N ALA A 106 -2.27 21.26 -1.31
CA ALA A 106 -2.66 19.97 -1.87
C ALA A 106 -2.66 19.97 -3.40
N ALA A 107 -3.15 21.04 -4.03
CA ALA A 107 -3.14 21.19 -5.47
C ALA A 107 -1.70 21.34 -6.02
N GLU A 108 -0.88 22.18 -5.38
CA GLU A 108 0.51 22.38 -5.80
C GLU A 108 1.37 21.12 -5.60
N LEU A 109 1.20 20.42 -4.47
CA LEU A 109 1.94 19.19 -4.20
C LEU A 109 1.61 18.09 -5.22
N GLU A 110 0.37 18.03 -5.70
CA GLU A 110 0.00 17.08 -6.74
C GLU A 110 0.72 17.34 -8.06
N GLY A 111 0.78 18.61 -8.48
CA GLY A 111 1.49 18.97 -9.70
C GLY A 111 2.97 18.57 -9.64
N VAL A 112 3.61 18.85 -8.51
CA VAL A 112 5.01 18.48 -8.27
C VAL A 112 5.21 16.95 -8.30
N VAL A 113 4.35 16.20 -7.61
CA VAL A 113 4.46 14.74 -7.53
C VAL A 113 4.23 14.08 -8.89
N VAL A 114 3.25 14.56 -9.65
CA VAL A 114 2.96 14.07 -11.01
C VAL A 114 4.15 14.33 -11.94
N ASP A 115 4.76 15.52 -11.90
CA ASP A 115 5.95 15.82 -12.69
C ASP A 115 7.15 14.94 -12.29
N TRP A 116 7.32 14.67 -10.99
CA TRP A 116 8.34 13.73 -10.51
C TRP A 116 8.09 12.31 -11.04
N MET A 117 6.85 11.83 -11.00
CA MET A 117 6.49 10.52 -11.54
C MET A 117 6.70 10.45 -13.05
N ALA A 118 6.23 11.45 -13.80
CA ALA A 118 6.43 11.52 -15.25
C ALA A 118 7.92 11.51 -15.62
N SER A 119 8.75 12.25 -14.86
CA SER A 119 10.20 12.26 -15.03
C SER A 119 10.84 10.91 -14.72
N LEU A 120 10.43 10.24 -13.63
CA LEU A 120 10.90 8.91 -13.26
C LEU A 120 10.54 7.84 -14.30
N LEU A 121 9.42 8.02 -15.00
CA LEU A 121 8.96 7.15 -16.08
C LEU A 121 9.60 7.50 -17.44
N GLY A 122 10.39 8.57 -17.52
CA GLY A 122 11.01 9.01 -18.77
C GLY A 122 10.01 9.60 -19.78
N LEU A 123 8.88 10.13 -19.31
CA LEU A 123 7.87 10.72 -20.19
C LEU A 123 8.38 12.04 -20.81
N PRO A 124 8.05 12.32 -22.09
CA PRO A 124 8.40 13.58 -22.75
C PRO A 124 7.82 14.81 -22.04
N ARG A 125 8.51 15.97 -22.12
CA ARG A 125 8.12 17.23 -21.44
C ARG A 125 6.66 17.65 -21.66
N ARG A 126 6.07 17.32 -22.81
CA ARG A 126 4.64 17.60 -23.12
C ARG A 126 3.64 16.94 -22.16
N PHE A 127 4.06 15.96 -21.36
CA PHE A 127 3.22 15.31 -20.34
C PHE A 127 3.42 15.90 -18.93
N LEU A 128 4.38 16.81 -18.76
CA LEU A 128 4.65 17.47 -17.49
C LEU A 128 3.93 18.82 -17.44
N PHE A 129 3.53 19.26 -16.25
CA PHE A 129 3.00 20.61 -16.00
C PHE A 129 3.99 21.68 -16.46
N SER A 130 5.29 21.46 -16.21
CA SER A 130 6.37 22.35 -16.67
C SER A 130 6.55 22.44 -18.20
N GLY A 131 5.93 21.55 -18.98
CA GLY A 131 5.97 21.53 -20.44
C GLY A 131 4.63 21.83 -21.11
N GLY A 132 3.66 22.38 -20.36
CA GLY A 132 2.32 22.73 -20.87
C GLY A 132 1.34 21.55 -20.91
N GLY A 133 1.73 20.37 -20.43
CA GLY A 133 0.84 19.24 -20.19
C GLY A 133 0.40 19.17 -18.73
N GLY A 134 0.20 17.96 -18.22
CA GLY A 134 -0.12 17.71 -16.82
C GLY A 134 -0.66 16.30 -16.60
N GLY A 135 -1.00 16.02 -15.35
CA GLY A 135 -1.63 14.77 -14.97
C GLY A 135 -2.33 14.89 -13.61
N VAL A 136 -3.23 13.96 -13.32
CA VAL A 136 -4.08 13.99 -12.13
C VAL A 136 -4.03 12.64 -11.42
N LEU A 137 -4.02 12.67 -10.10
CA LEU A 137 -4.16 11.48 -9.26
C LEU A 137 -5.64 11.17 -9.06
N GLN A 138 -6.07 10.01 -9.58
CA GLN A 138 -7.44 9.54 -9.44
C GLN A 138 -7.50 8.31 -8.52
N GLY A 139 -8.59 8.19 -7.76
CA GLY A 139 -9.01 6.92 -7.18
C GLY A 139 -9.87 6.14 -8.18
N THR A 140 -9.97 4.83 -8.02
CA THR A 140 -10.87 3.99 -8.83
C THR A 140 -12.21 3.83 -8.13
N THR A 141 -13.31 4.35 -8.71
CA THR A 141 -14.69 4.10 -8.26
C THR A 141 -15.66 3.95 -9.45
N PRO A 142 -16.81 3.25 -9.29
CA PRO A 142 -17.71 2.86 -10.39
C PRO A 142 -18.38 4.03 -11.15
N SER A 143 -18.78 3.72 -12.38
CA SER A 143 -19.10 4.59 -13.52
C SER A 143 -20.46 5.32 -13.53
N THR A 144 -21.17 5.45 -12.40
CA THR A 144 -22.54 6.04 -12.35
C THR A 144 -22.61 7.50 -11.88
N LEU A 145 -21.49 8.21 -11.79
CA LEU A 145 -21.44 9.60 -11.30
C LEU A 145 -21.46 10.66 -12.42
N THR A 146 -21.39 10.22 -13.67
CA THR A 146 -21.09 11.04 -14.87
C THR A 146 -22.17 12.07 -15.22
N ALA A 147 -23.43 11.85 -14.83
CA ALA A 147 -24.55 12.73 -15.15
C ALA A 147 -24.86 13.80 -14.08
N ALA A 148 -24.30 13.68 -12.86
CA ALA A 148 -24.70 14.52 -11.72
C ALA A 148 -23.73 15.68 -11.40
N LEU A 149 -22.55 15.75 -12.03
CA LEU A 149 -21.42 16.58 -11.55
C LEU A 149 -20.87 17.63 -12.52
N SER A 150 -21.63 17.99 -13.57
CA SER A 150 -21.31 19.18 -14.40
C SER A 150 -21.21 20.44 -13.52
N THR A 151 -20.03 21.06 -13.45
CA THR A 151 -19.70 22.10 -12.45
C THR A 151 -19.04 23.35 -13.05
N ASP A 152 -19.84 24.35 -13.44
CA ASP A 152 -19.42 25.77 -13.52
C ASP A 152 -20.34 26.76 -12.78
N PRO A 153 -20.59 26.57 -11.46
CA PRO A 153 -21.31 27.57 -10.68
C PRO A 153 -20.35 28.60 -10.04
N GLU A 154 -20.82 29.86 -9.94
CA GLU A 154 -20.05 31.03 -9.46
C GLU A 154 -19.36 30.82 -8.10
N TYR A 155 -19.94 30.04 -7.20
CA TYR A 155 -19.39 29.77 -5.86
C TYR A 155 -18.16 28.86 -5.84
N LEU A 156 -17.81 28.22 -6.97
CA LEU A 156 -16.60 27.40 -7.10
C LEU A 156 -15.44 28.16 -7.77
N LYS A 157 -15.61 29.44 -8.12
CA LYS A 157 -14.56 30.25 -8.73
C LYS A 157 -13.60 30.79 -7.68
N ASN A 158 -12.30 30.75 -7.98
CA ASN A 158 -11.26 31.25 -7.09
C ASN A 158 -11.27 32.80 -7.06
N LEU A 159 -11.85 33.39 -6.01
CA LEU A 159 -11.77 34.82 -5.76
C LEU A 159 -10.32 35.21 -5.42
N GLY A 160 -9.67 36.01 -6.28
CA GLY A 160 -8.31 36.52 -6.06
C GLY A 160 -7.17 35.75 -6.76
N ALA A 161 -7.46 34.73 -7.56
CA ALA A 161 -6.46 34.01 -8.35
C ALA A 161 -6.22 34.61 -9.75
N ALA A 162 -6.69 35.83 -10.01
CA ALA A 162 -6.52 36.53 -11.28
C ALA A 162 -5.02 36.80 -11.52
N GLY A 163 -4.38 35.93 -12.32
CA GLY A 163 -2.96 36.06 -12.72
C GLY A 163 -2.03 34.92 -12.30
N ARG A 164 -2.49 33.95 -11.50
CA ARG A 164 -1.72 32.71 -11.24
C ARG A 164 -2.42 31.54 -11.92
N SER A 165 -1.68 30.75 -12.70
CA SER A 165 -2.15 29.51 -13.30
C SER A 165 -2.38 28.44 -12.23
N ALA A 166 -3.44 28.60 -11.44
CA ALA A 166 -3.85 27.64 -10.42
C ALA A 166 -4.65 26.51 -11.07
N VAL A 167 -4.36 25.26 -10.71
CA VAL A 167 -5.03 24.08 -11.26
C VAL A 167 -6.17 23.64 -10.35
N ASP A 168 -7.39 23.66 -10.88
CA ASP A 168 -8.58 23.14 -10.21
C ASP A 168 -8.80 21.66 -10.61
N TYR A 169 -8.28 20.74 -9.81
CA TYR A 169 -8.34 19.29 -10.11
C TYR A 169 -9.74 18.70 -10.11
N LYS A 170 -10.76 19.39 -9.55
CA LYS A 170 -12.17 19.01 -9.74
C LYS A 170 -12.54 18.87 -11.22
N ASP A 171 -11.90 19.64 -12.11
CA ASP A 171 -12.20 19.65 -13.55
C ASP A 171 -11.48 18.52 -14.31
N TRP A 172 -10.63 17.76 -13.62
CA TRP A 172 -9.78 16.71 -14.18
C TRP A 172 -10.16 15.31 -13.66
N GLN A 173 -11.22 15.22 -12.86
CA GLN A 173 -11.67 13.98 -12.24
C GLN A 173 -13.19 13.96 -12.15
N LEU A 174 -13.76 12.77 -11.95
CA LEU A 174 -15.22 12.61 -11.92
C LEU A 174 -15.87 13.20 -10.67
N ALA A 175 -15.23 13.13 -9.50
CA ALA A 175 -15.81 13.60 -8.24
C ALA A 175 -15.43 15.05 -7.92
N LEU A 176 -16.39 15.84 -7.41
CA LEU A 176 -16.09 17.18 -6.90
C LEU A 176 -15.14 17.11 -5.70
N SER A 177 -15.45 16.26 -4.71
CA SER A 177 -14.57 16.02 -3.56
C SER A 177 -13.43 15.06 -3.92
N ARG A 178 -12.26 15.30 -3.34
CA ARG A 178 -11.09 14.40 -3.44
C ARG A 178 -10.33 14.31 -2.14
N ARG A 179 -9.54 13.26 -2.00
CA ARG A 179 -8.58 13.11 -0.89
C ARG A 179 -7.25 13.74 -1.27
N PHE A 180 -6.42 14.09 -0.28
CA PHE A 180 -5.07 14.59 -0.49
C PHE A 180 -4.12 13.45 -0.95
N LEU A 181 -4.34 12.89 -2.13
CA LEU A 181 -3.58 11.72 -2.63
C LEU A 181 -2.09 12.05 -2.85
N ALA A 182 -1.78 13.29 -3.23
CA ALA A 182 -0.42 13.73 -3.47
C ALA A 182 0.48 13.62 -2.24
N VAL A 183 -0.02 13.91 -1.03
CA VAL A 183 0.79 13.75 0.19
C VAL A 183 1.17 12.30 0.41
N LYS A 184 0.32 11.35 -0.04
CA LYS A 184 0.62 9.93 0.10
C LYS A 184 1.85 9.53 -0.70
N ILE A 185 1.86 9.89 -1.98
CA ILE A 185 2.96 9.57 -2.89
C ILE A 185 4.21 10.37 -2.51
N TRP A 186 4.05 11.64 -2.13
CA TRP A 186 5.16 12.50 -1.72
C TRP A 186 5.95 11.94 -0.53
N VAL A 187 5.26 11.48 0.52
CA VAL A 187 5.90 10.83 1.67
C VAL A 187 6.66 9.58 1.25
N VAL A 188 6.07 8.75 0.37
CA VAL A 188 6.69 7.51 -0.13
C VAL A 188 7.95 7.80 -0.95
N LEU A 189 7.85 8.74 -1.92
CA LEU A 189 8.94 9.13 -2.80
C LEU A 189 10.15 9.66 -2.00
N ARG A 190 9.91 10.48 -0.97
CA ARG A 190 10.98 11.10 -0.18
C ARG A 190 11.61 10.16 0.84
N ALA A 191 10.83 9.33 1.52
CA ALA A 191 11.31 8.64 2.69
C ALA A 191 11.94 7.26 2.38
N ARG A 192 11.46 6.53 1.36
CA ARG A 192 11.63 5.06 1.37
C ARG A 192 11.95 4.38 0.05
N ILE A 193 11.79 5.03 -1.11
CA ILE A 193 12.03 4.36 -2.41
C ILE A 193 13.44 3.80 -2.53
N ARG A 194 14.48 4.59 -2.20
CA ARG A 194 15.87 4.12 -2.31
C ARG A 194 16.13 2.92 -1.40
N ARG A 195 15.57 2.92 -0.18
CA ARG A 195 15.68 1.81 0.77
C ARG A 195 14.99 0.56 0.26
N HIS A 196 13.74 0.67 -0.23
CA HIS A 196 13.00 -0.47 -0.77
C HIS A 196 13.65 -1.03 -2.05
N VAL A 197 14.15 -0.16 -2.93
CA VAL A 197 14.92 -0.54 -4.12
C VAL A 197 16.21 -1.26 -3.74
N ALA A 198 16.91 -0.79 -2.69
CA ALA A 198 18.12 -1.44 -2.19
C ALA A 198 17.82 -2.82 -1.59
N SER A 199 16.76 -2.96 -0.79
CA SER A 199 16.34 -4.27 -0.26
C SER A 199 15.92 -5.24 -1.36
N ALA A 200 15.18 -4.77 -2.37
CA ALA A 200 14.82 -5.58 -3.52
C ALA A 200 16.04 -6.00 -4.36
N LYS A 201 17.04 -5.11 -4.50
CA LYS A 201 18.32 -5.44 -5.16
C LYS A 201 19.13 -6.47 -4.36
N TRP A 202 19.10 -6.41 -3.03
CA TRP A 202 19.74 -7.43 -2.19
C TRP A 202 19.08 -8.79 -2.40
N PHE A 203 17.73 -8.84 -2.42
CA PHE A 203 16.97 -10.07 -2.64
C PHE A 203 17.23 -10.69 -4.03
N GLU A 204 17.34 -9.86 -5.07
CA GLU A 204 17.63 -10.29 -6.45
C GLU A 204 18.92 -11.12 -6.57
N ALA A 205 19.90 -10.91 -5.71
CA ALA A 205 21.23 -11.53 -5.77
C ALA A 205 21.43 -12.69 -4.77
N ALA A 206 20.39 -13.07 -4.01
CA ALA A 206 20.56 -13.88 -2.81
C ALA A 206 20.89 -15.37 -3.07
N ASP A 207 20.38 -15.98 -4.15
CA ASP A 207 20.51 -17.44 -4.37
C ASP A 207 20.38 -17.84 -5.85
N ARG A 208 21.18 -18.84 -6.23
CA ARG A 208 21.30 -19.34 -7.61
C ARG A 208 20.20 -20.35 -8.00
N ARG A 209 19.50 -20.94 -7.01
CA ARG A 209 18.37 -21.86 -7.23
C ARG A 209 17.17 -21.15 -7.86
N PHE A 210 17.07 -19.85 -7.65
CA PHE A 210 16.01 -19.03 -8.22
C PHE A 210 16.53 -18.29 -9.46
N GLU A 211 15.64 -18.07 -10.41
CA GLU A 211 15.87 -17.20 -11.55
C GLU A 211 14.94 -15.99 -11.50
N VAL A 212 15.47 -14.85 -11.91
CA VAL A 212 14.73 -13.60 -12.05
C VAL A 212 14.17 -13.56 -13.48
N VAL A 213 12.84 -13.57 -13.59
CA VAL A 213 12.13 -13.77 -14.88
C VAL A 213 12.09 -12.49 -15.72
N ALA A 214 12.17 -11.32 -15.08
CA ALA A 214 12.20 -10.03 -15.75
C ALA A 214 13.11 -9.06 -15.00
N PRO A 215 13.80 -8.13 -15.69
CA PRO A 215 14.65 -7.14 -15.04
C PRO A 215 13.88 -6.35 -13.97
N ARG A 216 14.42 -6.30 -12.75
CA ARG A 216 13.81 -5.56 -11.65
C ARG A 216 13.62 -4.09 -12.01
N LYS A 217 12.37 -3.63 -11.94
CA LYS A 217 12.04 -2.20 -11.99
C LYS A 217 11.59 -1.77 -10.60
N LEU A 218 12.21 -0.71 -10.07
CA LEU A 218 11.98 -0.23 -8.71
C LEU A 218 12.21 -1.34 -7.66
N SER A 219 11.22 -1.63 -6.84
CA SER A 219 11.30 -2.54 -5.70
C SER A 219 10.53 -3.86 -5.90
N LEU A 220 10.11 -4.18 -7.13
CA LEU A 220 9.43 -5.42 -7.47
C LEU A 220 10.39 -6.43 -8.09
N VAL A 221 10.58 -7.56 -7.42
CA VAL A 221 11.32 -8.72 -7.94
C VAL A 221 10.34 -9.77 -8.42
N CYS A 222 10.46 -10.16 -9.69
CA CYS A 222 9.70 -11.25 -10.30
C CYS A 222 10.62 -12.45 -10.47
N PHE A 223 10.38 -13.53 -9.72
CA PHE A 223 11.29 -14.66 -9.63
C PHE A 223 10.54 -15.99 -9.55
N ARG A 224 11.27 -17.08 -9.81
CA ARG A 224 10.77 -18.46 -9.68
C ARG A 224 11.94 -19.40 -9.43
N LEU A 225 11.67 -20.62 -8.97
CA LEU A 225 12.66 -21.70 -8.97
C LEU A 225 13.10 -22.00 -10.42
N ARG A 226 14.41 -22.18 -10.61
CA ARG A 226 15.02 -22.47 -11.91
C ARG A 226 14.72 -23.92 -12.32
N PRO A 227 14.39 -24.18 -13.60
CA PRO A 227 14.26 -25.55 -14.11
C PRO A 227 15.60 -26.29 -14.07
N ARG A 228 15.56 -27.59 -13.74
CA ARG A 228 16.76 -28.44 -13.70
C ARG A 228 17.21 -28.88 -15.10
N PHE A 229 16.25 -29.06 -16.01
CA PHE A 229 16.49 -29.42 -17.41
C PHE A 229 15.64 -28.55 -18.35
N PRO A 230 16.10 -28.27 -19.59
CA PRO A 230 15.29 -27.58 -20.59
C PRO A 230 14.00 -28.35 -20.90
N GLY A 231 12.85 -27.65 -20.92
CA GLY A 231 11.53 -28.24 -21.17
C GLY A 231 10.72 -28.62 -19.92
N ASP A 232 11.31 -28.51 -18.73
CA ASP A 232 10.68 -28.87 -17.44
C ASP A 232 9.79 -27.74 -16.84
N ASP A 233 9.47 -26.72 -17.63
CA ASP A 233 8.76 -25.52 -17.15
C ASP A 233 7.43 -25.86 -16.48
N ALA A 234 6.70 -26.88 -16.96
CA ALA A 234 5.42 -27.31 -16.39
C ALA A 234 5.55 -27.98 -15.01
N ALA A 235 6.54 -28.85 -14.79
CA ALA A 235 6.76 -29.45 -13.48
C ALA A 235 7.25 -28.40 -12.47
N VAL A 236 8.12 -27.50 -12.93
CA VAL A 236 8.64 -26.40 -12.12
C VAL A 236 7.54 -25.40 -11.77
N ASP A 237 6.55 -25.19 -12.64
CA ASP A 237 5.36 -24.40 -12.34
C ASP A 237 4.56 -24.98 -11.17
N ASP A 238 4.35 -26.29 -11.14
CA ASP A 238 3.65 -26.96 -10.03
C ASP A 238 4.43 -26.82 -8.72
N VAL A 239 5.75 -26.99 -8.77
CA VAL A 239 6.64 -26.78 -7.61
C VAL A 239 6.55 -25.33 -7.10
N ASN A 240 6.57 -24.33 -7.98
CA ASN A 240 6.43 -22.92 -7.56
C ASN A 240 5.03 -22.61 -7.00
N ARG A 241 3.97 -23.26 -7.49
CA ARG A 241 2.62 -23.16 -6.89
C ARG A 241 2.59 -23.72 -5.48
N ARG A 242 3.17 -24.90 -5.26
CA ARG A 242 3.28 -25.53 -3.93
C ARG A 242 4.12 -24.69 -2.98
N LEU A 243 5.25 -24.14 -3.45
CA LEU A 243 6.08 -23.22 -2.69
C LEU A 243 5.28 -21.99 -2.22
N LEU A 244 4.58 -21.32 -3.14
CA LEU A 244 3.77 -20.16 -2.77
C LEU A 244 2.66 -20.53 -1.76
N ALA A 245 1.99 -21.67 -1.97
CA ALA A 245 0.97 -22.15 -1.05
C ALA A 245 1.55 -22.44 0.35
N ALA A 246 2.72 -23.08 0.45
CA ALA A 246 3.40 -23.35 1.71
C ALA A 246 3.81 -22.05 2.43
N VAL A 247 4.34 -21.07 1.70
CA VAL A 247 4.69 -19.76 2.26
C VAL A 247 3.44 -19.04 2.78
N ILE A 248 2.35 -18.99 2.02
CA ILE A 248 1.09 -18.36 2.47
C ILE A 248 0.50 -19.12 3.67
N ALA A 249 0.52 -20.45 3.66
CA ALA A 249 -0.01 -21.29 4.73
C ALA A 249 0.76 -21.12 6.05
N SER A 250 2.06 -20.77 5.98
CA SER A 250 2.87 -20.47 7.17
C SER A 250 2.36 -19.25 7.96
N GLY A 251 1.60 -18.36 7.32
CA GLY A 251 1.12 -17.09 7.92
C GLY A 251 2.21 -16.03 8.13
N ARG A 252 3.50 -16.38 7.98
CA ARG A 252 4.66 -15.50 8.22
C ARG A 252 4.92 -14.50 7.11
N ALA A 253 4.51 -14.82 5.88
CA ALA A 253 4.68 -13.96 4.71
C ALA A 253 3.51 -14.13 3.74
N PHE A 254 3.22 -13.07 2.99
CA PHE A 254 2.24 -13.15 1.91
C PHE A 254 2.80 -12.53 0.64
N MET A 255 2.77 -13.32 -0.43
CA MET A 255 3.19 -12.92 -1.76
C MET A 255 2.11 -13.30 -2.77
N THR A 256 2.17 -12.67 -3.94
CA THR A 256 1.26 -12.98 -5.04
C THR A 256 2.03 -13.59 -6.20
N HIS A 257 1.30 -14.18 -7.13
CA HIS A 257 1.87 -14.71 -8.36
C HIS A 257 1.23 -14.05 -9.58
N PHE A 258 1.80 -14.34 -10.74
CA PHE A 258 1.20 -14.14 -12.05
C PHE A 258 1.75 -15.18 -13.02
N VAL A 259 1.10 -15.31 -14.18
CA VAL A 259 1.58 -16.16 -15.27
C VAL A 259 1.98 -15.27 -16.43
N VAL A 260 3.19 -15.46 -16.96
CA VAL A 260 3.72 -14.74 -18.12
C VAL A 260 4.42 -15.72 -19.05
N ASN A 261 4.11 -15.69 -20.34
CA ASN A 261 4.67 -16.64 -21.32
C ASN A 261 4.51 -18.13 -20.89
N GLY A 262 3.38 -18.47 -20.29
CA GLY A 262 3.10 -19.83 -19.80
C GLY A 262 3.90 -20.23 -18.54
N LYS A 263 4.63 -19.31 -17.91
CA LYS A 263 5.45 -19.54 -16.73
C LYS A 263 4.79 -18.99 -15.48
N PHE A 264 4.65 -19.79 -14.44
CA PHE A 264 4.25 -19.34 -13.11
C PHE A 264 5.38 -18.56 -12.42
N VAL A 265 5.11 -17.35 -11.96
CA VAL A 265 6.11 -16.42 -11.40
C VAL A 265 5.65 -15.83 -10.08
N LEU A 266 6.52 -15.86 -9.07
CA LEU A 266 6.30 -15.23 -7.77
C LEU A 266 6.70 -13.75 -7.81
N ARG A 267 6.00 -12.94 -7.01
CA ARG A 267 6.22 -11.50 -6.92
C ARG A 267 6.54 -11.11 -5.49
N LEU A 268 7.76 -10.61 -5.28
CA LEU A 268 8.12 -9.87 -4.09
C LEU A 268 8.12 -8.38 -4.42
N ALA A 269 7.02 -7.70 -4.09
CA ALA A 269 7.01 -6.24 -4.05
C ALA A 269 7.56 -5.82 -2.69
N VAL A 270 8.61 -5.00 -2.61
CA VAL A 270 9.07 -4.43 -1.33
C VAL A 270 8.57 -2.99 -1.25
N GLY A 271 7.77 -2.67 -0.23
CA GLY A 271 7.11 -1.37 -0.16
C GLY A 271 6.43 -1.04 1.17
N GLY A 272 6.39 -1.97 2.13
CA GLY A 272 5.66 -1.76 3.38
C GLY A 272 6.25 -0.63 4.20
N SER A 273 5.40 0.17 4.83
CA SER A 273 5.84 1.29 5.69
C SER A 273 6.62 0.81 6.92
N MET A 274 6.48 -0.46 7.31
CA MET A 274 7.22 -1.06 8.42
C MET A 274 8.32 -2.00 7.93
N THR A 275 8.45 -2.20 6.62
CA THR A 275 9.40 -3.14 6.05
C THR A 275 10.85 -2.66 6.22
N GLU A 276 11.69 -3.57 6.68
CA GLU A 276 13.11 -3.38 6.91
C GLU A 276 13.89 -4.47 6.20
N LEU A 277 15.22 -4.31 6.08
CA LEU A 277 16.04 -5.34 5.45
C LEU A 277 15.98 -6.67 6.22
N ARG A 278 15.84 -6.64 7.55
CA ARG A 278 15.62 -7.85 8.37
C ARG A 278 14.37 -8.63 7.92
N HIS A 279 13.25 -7.96 7.73
CA HIS A 279 12.02 -8.62 7.26
C HIS A 279 12.18 -9.24 5.86
N VAL A 280 12.94 -8.58 4.97
CA VAL A 280 13.25 -9.15 3.65
C VAL A 280 14.15 -10.39 3.76
N ARG A 281 15.06 -10.42 4.75
CA ARG A 281 15.88 -11.61 5.06
C ARG A 281 15.04 -12.73 5.67
N ASP A 282 14.14 -12.42 6.60
CA ASP A 282 13.27 -13.43 7.23
C ASP A 282 12.35 -14.10 6.20
N VAL A 283 11.80 -13.32 5.26
CA VAL A 283 11.01 -13.86 4.14
C VAL A 283 11.88 -14.67 3.19
N TRP A 284 13.13 -14.28 2.99
CA TRP A 284 14.08 -15.01 2.18
C TRP A 284 14.45 -16.37 2.81
N GLU A 285 14.75 -16.40 4.10
CA GLU A 285 15.02 -17.62 4.86
C GLU A 285 13.82 -18.58 4.84
N LEU A 286 12.60 -18.04 5.04
CA LEU A 286 11.36 -18.82 4.91
C LEU A 286 11.19 -19.39 3.49
N LEU A 287 11.51 -18.63 2.46
CA LEU A 287 11.46 -19.10 1.08
C LEU A 287 12.44 -20.25 0.83
N GLN A 288 13.65 -20.18 1.39
CA GLN A 288 14.64 -21.24 1.28
C GLN A 288 14.17 -22.50 2.03
N GLU A 289 13.74 -22.35 3.28
CA GLU A 289 13.16 -23.42 4.10
C GLU A 289 12.03 -24.15 3.35
N LYS A 290 11.03 -23.41 2.86
CA LYS A 290 9.88 -23.99 2.14
C LYS A 290 10.25 -24.53 0.77
N ALA A 291 11.26 -23.98 0.10
CA ALA A 291 11.75 -24.55 -1.15
C ALA A 291 12.41 -25.91 -0.92
N ASP A 292 13.21 -26.06 0.14
CA ASP A 292 13.86 -27.32 0.47
C ASP A 292 12.82 -28.39 0.85
N GLU A 293 11.83 -28.06 1.67
CA GLU A 293 10.70 -28.96 2.01
C GLU A 293 9.94 -29.46 0.77
N VAL A 294 9.58 -28.54 -0.13
CA VAL A 294 8.83 -28.90 -1.35
C VAL A 294 9.68 -29.74 -2.30
N LEU A 295 10.97 -29.40 -2.45
CA LEU A 295 11.89 -30.17 -3.31
C LEU A 295 12.16 -31.57 -2.77
N GLU A 296 12.26 -31.74 -1.44
CA GLU A 296 12.39 -33.07 -0.80
C GLU A 296 11.11 -33.90 -0.95
N SER A 297 9.94 -33.28 -0.73
CA SER A 297 8.64 -33.95 -0.95
C SER A 297 8.45 -34.39 -2.40
N CYS A 298 8.91 -33.60 -3.39
CA CYS A 298 8.85 -34.01 -4.78
C CYS A 298 9.81 -35.17 -5.09
N ARG A 299 10.97 -35.25 -4.44
CA ARG A 299 11.93 -36.36 -4.62
C ARG A 299 11.39 -37.69 -4.10
N SER A 300 10.70 -37.68 -2.95
CA SER A 300 10.12 -38.90 -2.36
C SER A 300 8.93 -39.46 -3.16
N ILE A 301 8.24 -38.63 -3.94
CA ILE A 301 7.16 -39.05 -4.84
C ILE A 301 7.70 -39.71 -6.13
N THR A 302 8.95 -39.43 -6.52
CA THR A 302 9.60 -39.98 -7.73
C THR A 302 10.59 -41.12 -7.46
N ALA A 303 10.76 -41.56 -6.22
CA ALA A 303 11.57 -42.75 -5.92
C ALA A 303 10.76 -44.04 -6.22
N PRO A 304 11.32 -45.01 -6.95
CA PRO A 304 10.64 -46.26 -7.30
C PRO A 304 10.36 -47.16 -6.09
#